data_AF-A0A031I8Q8-F1
#
_entry.id   AF-A0A031I8Q8-F1
#
_cell.length_a   1.000
_cell.length_b   1.000
_cell.length_c   1.000
_cell.angle_alpha   90.00
_cell.angle_beta   90.00
_cell.angle_gamma   90.00
#
_symmetry.space_group_name_H-M   'P 1'
#
loop_
_entity.id
_entity.type
_entity.pdbx_description
1 polymer ?
#
loop_
_entity_poly.entity_id
_entity_poly.type
_entity_poly.pdbx_seq_one_letter_code
_entity_poly.pdbx_strand_id
1 'polypeptide(L)'
;MKKLHLPALPKNEGARLLARRIQSAYKGKLLFAAHCMQLSAIQLQCLVDGSLIPGEELVRDIARATRDGISRADWRSPPAGGWFDADRVVA
;
A
#
# COMPACT_ATOMS: atom_id res chain seq x y z
N MET A 1 -13.24 5.35 14.16
CA MET A 1 -12.12 5.42 13.19
C MET A 1 -11.67 4.00 12.86
N LYS A 2 -11.75 3.55 11.60
CA LYS A 2 -11.15 2.26 11.22
C LYS A 2 -9.63 2.44 11.10
N LYS A 3 -8.87 1.64 11.84
CA LYS A 3 -7.40 1.58 11.78
C LYS A 3 -6.98 0.68 10.61
N LEU A 4 -5.77 0.89 10.09
CA LEU A 4 -5.15 -0.02 9.13
C LEU A 4 -5.00 -1.41 9.77
N HIS A 5 -5.53 -2.43 9.11
CA HIS A 5 -5.31 -3.81 9.50
C HIS A 5 -4.20 -4.42 8.62
N LEU A 6 -3.27 -5.13 9.25
CA LEU A 6 -2.15 -5.77 8.58
C LEU A 6 -2.18 -7.27 8.90
N PRO A 7 -2.20 -8.16 7.89
CA PRO A 7 -1.99 -9.58 8.13
C PRO A 7 -0.55 -9.84 8.62
N ALA A 8 -0.26 -11.08 9.05
CA ALA A 8 1.02 -11.43 9.65
C ALA A 8 2.23 -11.05 8.78
N LEU A 9 2.11 -11.20 7.46
CA LEU A 9 3.15 -10.86 6.48
C LEU A 9 2.53 -10.14 5.27
N PRO A 10 3.28 -9.24 4.60
CA PRO A 10 2.87 -8.68 3.31
C PRO A 10 2.83 -9.77 2.24
N LYS A 11 1.82 -9.70 1.36
CA LYS A 11 1.67 -10.66 0.25
C LYS A 11 2.40 -10.26 -1.02
N ASN A 12 2.65 -8.97 -1.22
CA ASN A 12 3.42 -8.42 -2.34
C ASN A 12 4.04 -7.08 -1.93
N GLU A 13 4.98 -6.59 -2.74
CA GLU A 13 5.71 -5.36 -2.44
C GLU A 13 4.81 -4.12 -2.48
N GLY A 14 3.85 -4.05 -3.42
CA GLY A 14 2.89 -2.95 -3.51
C GLY A 14 2.08 -2.77 -2.23
N ALA A 15 1.61 -3.89 -1.63
CA ALA A 15 0.92 -3.90 -0.35
C ALA A 15 1.81 -3.38 0.79
N ARG A 16 3.07 -3.82 0.84
CA ARG A 16 4.06 -3.38 1.84
C ARG A 16 4.31 -1.88 1.76
N LEU A 17 4.58 -1.37 0.56
CA LEU A 17 4.82 0.05 0.31
C LEU A 17 3.58 0.89 0.62
N LEU A 18 2.39 0.40 0.27
CA LEU A 18 1.14 1.09 0.58
C LEU A 18 0.91 1.19 2.09
N ALA A 19 1.10 0.10 2.83
CA ALA A 19 1.02 0.11 4.29
C ALA A 19 2.02 1.10 4.92
N ARG A 20 3.28 1.13 4.45
CA ARG A 20 4.30 2.10 4.89
C ARG A 20 3.90 3.53 4.61
N ARG A 21 3.33 3.80 3.43
CA ARG A 21 2.83 5.12 3.06
C ARG A 21 1.70 5.54 4.00
N ILE A 22 0.76 4.65 4.28
CA ILE A 22 -0.37 4.94 5.16
C ILE A 22 0.09 5.20 6.59
N GLN A 23 1.07 4.42 7.07
CA GLN A 23 1.65 4.61 8.39
C GLN A 23 2.38 5.96 8.50
N SER A 24 3.25 6.27 7.54
CA SER A 24 4.10 7.48 7.56
C SER A 24 3.31 8.77 7.31
N ALA A 25 2.49 8.82 6.25
CA ALA A 25 1.79 10.04 5.84
C ALA A 25 0.50 10.28 6.63
N TYR A 26 -0.19 9.20 7.04
CA TYR A 26 -1.53 9.28 7.62
C TYR A 26 -1.61 8.72 9.05
N LYS A 27 -0.47 8.38 9.67
CA LYS A 27 -0.40 7.82 11.04
C LYS A 27 -1.25 6.55 11.21
N GLY A 28 -1.36 5.73 10.15
CA GLY A 28 -2.14 4.48 10.18
C GLY A 28 -3.66 4.67 10.10
N LYS A 29 -4.15 5.90 9.87
CA LYS A 29 -5.59 6.21 9.81
C LYS A 29 -6.15 5.86 8.42
N LEU A 30 -6.67 4.65 8.26
CA LEU A 30 -7.17 4.13 6.98
C LEU A 30 -8.24 5.02 6.32
N LEU A 31 -9.26 5.46 7.07
CA LEU A 31 -10.33 6.30 6.50
C LEU A 31 -9.81 7.66 6.01
N PHE A 32 -8.82 8.22 6.71
CA PHE A 32 -8.20 9.48 6.32
C PHE A 32 -7.32 9.29 5.09
N ALA A 33 -6.53 8.21 5.05
CA ALA A 33 -5.76 7.83 3.87
C ALA A 33 -6.66 7.63 2.64
N ALA A 34 -7.75 6.88 2.79
CA ALA A 34 -8.74 6.63 1.74
C ALA A 34 -9.31 7.95 1.18
N HIS A 35 -9.69 8.87 2.06
CA HIS A 35 -10.14 10.21 1.67
C HIS A 35 -9.06 11.00 0.91
N CYS A 36 -7.83 11.05 1.42
CA CYS A 36 -6.74 11.78 0.75
C CYS A 36 -6.34 11.16 -0.59
N MET A 37 -6.42 9.84 -0.72
CA MET A 37 -6.07 9.09 -1.94
C MET A 37 -7.23 8.99 -2.93
N GLN A 38 -8.44 9.47 -2.56
CA GLN A 38 -9.66 9.35 -3.37
C GLN A 38 -10.01 7.90 -3.72
N LEU A 39 -9.73 6.97 -2.80
CA LEU A 39 -10.05 5.56 -2.92
C LEU A 39 -11.04 5.15 -1.83
N SER A 40 -11.84 4.11 -2.04
CA SER A 40 -12.66 3.59 -0.95
C SER A 40 -11.77 2.94 0.12
N ALA A 41 -12.16 3.06 1.38
CA ALA A 41 -11.43 2.42 2.48
C ALA A 41 -11.40 0.89 2.36
N ILE A 42 -12.42 0.29 1.75
CA ILE A 42 -12.48 -1.15 1.49
C ILE A 42 -11.43 -1.53 0.45
N GLN A 43 -11.37 -0.82 -0.68
CA GLN A 43 -10.33 -1.07 -1.69
C GLN A 43 -8.92 -0.92 -1.10
N LEU A 44 -8.70 0.15 -0.32
CA LEU A 44 -7.41 0.39 0.31
C LEU A 44 -7.01 -0.75 1.27
N GLN A 45 -7.97 -1.27 2.03
CA GLN A 45 -7.74 -2.42 2.91
C GLN A 45 -7.47 -3.70 2.10
N CYS A 46 -8.23 -3.98 1.04
CA CYS A 46 -8.02 -5.16 0.19
C CYS A 46 -6.66 -5.15 -0.52
N LEU A 47 -6.19 -3.97 -0.93
CA LEU A 47 -4.85 -3.79 -1.52
C LEU A 47 -3.77 -4.11 -0.49
N VAL A 48 -3.91 -3.61 0.75
CA VAL A 48 -2.96 -3.88 1.84
C VAL A 48 -3.00 -5.34 2.28
N ASP A 49 -4.17 -5.96 2.38
CA ASP A 49 -4.30 -7.39 2.70
C ASP A 49 -3.81 -8.31 1.57
N GLY A 50 -3.52 -7.74 0.39
CA GLY A 50 -3.17 -8.45 -0.83
C GLY A 50 -4.29 -9.39 -1.32
N SER A 51 -5.55 -9.13 -0.96
CA SER A 51 -6.71 -9.81 -1.53
C SER A 51 -7.14 -9.21 -2.87
N LEU A 52 -6.64 -8.00 -3.18
CA LEU A 52 -6.83 -7.33 -4.45
C LEU A 52 -5.46 -7.00 -5.08
N ILE A 53 -5.24 -7.43 -6.32
CA ILE A 53 -4.17 -6.90 -7.18
C ILE A 53 -4.80 -5.85 -8.10
N PRO A 54 -4.31 -4.60 -8.12
CA PRO A 54 -4.94 -3.53 -8.89
C PRO A 54 -4.77 -3.72 -10.39
N GLY A 55 -5.84 -3.42 -11.13
CA GLY A 55 -5.81 -3.22 -12.58
C GLY A 55 -5.14 -1.89 -12.97
N GLU A 56 -5.00 -1.62 -14.26
CA GLU A 56 -4.21 -0.48 -14.75
C GLU A 56 -4.69 0.89 -14.27
N GLU A 57 -6.01 1.13 -14.28
CA GLU A 57 -6.59 2.40 -13.82
C GLU A 57 -6.30 2.63 -12.33
N LEU A 58 -6.55 1.63 -11.50
CA LEU A 58 -6.31 1.71 -10.06
C LEU A 58 -4.82 1.86 -9.72
N VAL A 59 -3.92 1.23 -10.49
CA VAL A 59 -2.47 1.46 -10.35
C VAL A 59 -2.12 2.92 -10.60
N ARG A 60 -2.69 3.56 -11.62
CA ARG A 60 -2.43 4.98 -11.92
C ARG A 60 -2.92 5.89 -10.80
N ASP A 61 -4.09 5.62 -10.24
CA ASP A 61 -4.64 6.39 -9.12
C ASP A 61 -3.75 6.27 -7.88
N ILE A 62 -3.29 5.05 -7.56
CA ILE A 62 -2.37 4.81 -6.45
C ILE A 62 -1.02 5.48 -6.70
N ALA A 63 -0.44 5.34 -7.90
CA ALA A 63 0.83 5.97 -8.26
C ALA A 63 0.73 7.49 -8.06
N ARG A 64 -0.30 8.14 -8.62
CA ARG A 64 -0.55 9.57 -8.43
C ARG A 64 -0.68 9.96 -6.95
N ALA A 65 -1.46 9.20 -6.16
CA ALA A 65 -1.65 9.48 -4.73
C ALA A 65 -0.37 9.26 -3.89
N THR A 66 0.56 8.46 -4.40
CA THR A 66 1.83 8.12 -3.74
C THR A 66 3.04 8.85 -4.35
N ARG A 67 2.82 9.78 -5.29
CA ARG A 67 3.88 10.48 -6.04
C ARG A 67 4.81 9.50 -6.77
N ASP A 68 4.21 8.53 -7.44
CA ASP A 68 4.85 7.46 -8.19
C ASP A 68 5.75 6.54 -7.35
N GLY A 69 5.58 6.54 -6.02
CA GLY A 69 6.33 5.69 -5.11
C GLY A 69 5.87 4.22 -5.08
N ILE A 70 4.78 3.88 -5.76
CA ILE A 70 4.30 2.50 -5.92
C ILE A 70 3.96 2.28 -7.40
N SER A 71 4.73 1.43 -8.05
CA SER A 71 4.61 1.09 -9.46
C SER A 71 3.72 -0.13 -9.69
N ARG A 72 3.39 -0.41 -10.97
CA ARG A 72 2.71 -1.64 -11.37
C ARG A 72 3.51 -2.90 -11.01
N ALA A 73 4.84 -2.83 -11.09
CA ALA A 73 5.71 -3.98 -10.88
C ALA A 73 5.64 -4.45 -9.42
N ASP A 74 5.55 -3.51 -8.47
CA ASP A 74 5.54 -3.80 -7.03
C ASP A 74 4.37 -4.70 -6.63
N TRP A 75 3.21 -4.53 -7.26
CA TRP A 75 2.03 -5.37 -7.01
C TRP A 75 2.20 -6.84 -7.42
N ARG A 76 3.20 -7.13 -8.25
CA ARG A 76 3.51 -8.49 -8.75
C ARG A 76 4.86 -9.02 -8.24
N SER A 77 5.59 -8.21 -7.50
CA SER A 77 6.88 -8.56 -6.92
C SER A 77 6.71 -9.17 -5.52
N PRO A 78 7.59 -10.11 -5.13
CA PRO A 78 7.65 -10.57 -3.75
C PRO A 78 8.01 -9.38 -2.82
N PRO A 79 7.49 -9.35 -1.58
CA PRO A 79 7.81 -8.29 -0.64
C PRO A 79 9.30 -8.29 -0.31
N ALA A 80 9.91 -7.10 -0.28
CA ALA A 80 11.34 -6.94 0.02
C ALA A 80 11.69 -7.22 1.50
N GLY A 81 10.69 -7.23 2.38
CA GLY A 81 10.83 -7.47 3.82
C GLY A 81 9.49 -7.42 4.55
N GLY A 82 9.53 -7.34 5.88
CA GLY A 82 8.36 -7.09 6.72
C GLY A 82 7.73 -5.72 6.50
N TRP A 83 6.56 -5.50 7.10
CA TRP A 83 5.73 -4.30 6.89
C TRP A 83 6.46 -2.97 7.04
N PHE A 84 7.40 -2.88 7.97
CA PHE A 84 8.12 -1.64 8.27
C PHE A 84 9.64 -1.84 8.31
N ASP A 85 10.13 -2.93 7.70
CA ASP A 85 11.56 -3.16 7.57
C ASP A 85 12.18 -2.09 6.66
N ALA A 86 13.42 -1.74 6.95
CA ALA A 86 14.20 -0.85 6.10
C ALA A 86 14.32 -1.45 4.70
N ASP A 87 14.23 -0.60 3.67
CA ASP A 87 14.46 -1.05 2.30
C ASP A 87 15.86 -1.66 2.23
N ARG A 88 15.94 -2.85 1.63
CA ARG A 88 17.24 -3.48 1.39
C ARG A 88 18.00 -2.55 0.45
N VAL A 89 18.93 -1.78 1.02
CA VAL A 89 19.83 -0.92 0.24
C VAL A 89 20.54 -1.84 -0.73
N VAL A 90 20.21 -1.72 -2.02
CA VAL A 90 20.97 -2.38 -3.07
C VAL A 90 22.33 -1.70 -3.05
N ALA A 91 23.34 -2.42 -2.57
CA ALA A 91 24.74 -2.02 -2.61
C ALA A 91 25.26 -2.03 -4.04
#